data_AF-A0A7X7AE73-F1
#
_entry.id   AF-A0A7X7AE73-F1
#
_cell.length_a   1.000
_cell.length_b   1.000
_cell.length_c   1.000
_cell.angle_alpha   90.00
_cell.angle_beta   90.00
_cell.angle_gamma   90.00
#
_symmetry.space_group_name_H-M   'P 1'
#
loop_
_entity.id
_entity.type
_entity.pdbx_description
1 polymer ?
#
loop_
_entity_poly.entity_id
_entity_poly.type
_entity_poly.pdbx_seq_one_letter_code
_entity_poly.pdbx_strand_id
1 'polypeptide(L)' 'MEPGNRQENTFAEIENLLNIGIALSAEKNLNRLLEMIVTEARRITNADAGTLYLKQQDVLHFRISQNQTLKIRQGGD' A
#
# COMPACT_ATOMS: atom_id res chain seq x y z
N MET A 1 20.50 -21.12 -18.29
CA MET A 1 19.64 -20.11 -17.64
C MET A 1 20.39 -18.80 -17.73
N GLU A 2 19.92 -17.89 -18.57
CA GLU A 2 20.55 -16.58 -18.81
C GLU A 2 20.50 -15.72 -17.54
N PRO A 3 21.57 -15.01 -17.17
CA PRO A 3 21.56 -14.05 -16.07
C PRO A 3 20.82 -12.78 -16.53
N GLY A 4 19.51 -12.88 -16.67
CA GLY A 4 18.61 -11.76 -16.96
C GLY A 4 18.57 -10.77 -15.78
N ASN A 5 19.39 -9.74 -15.89
CA ASN A 5 19.10 -8.35 -15.53
C ASN A 5 18.58 -8.00 -14.13
N ARG A 6 19.36 -8.32 -13.09
CA ARG A 6 19.14 -7.82 -11.72
C ARG A 6 19.08 -6.27 -11.63
N GLN A 7 19.72 -5.57 -12.57
CA GLN A 7 19.73 -4.09 -12.62
C GLN A 7 18.40 -3.52 -13.16
N GLU A 8 17.83 -4.08 -14.24
CA GLU A 8 16.51 -3.68 -14.76
C GLU A 8 15.40 -3.87 -13.72
N ASN A 9 15.40 -4.99 -13.00
CA ASN A 9 14.38 -5.25 -11.97
C ASN A 9 14.43 -4.21 -10.84
N THR A 10 15.63 -3.82 -10.41
CA THR A 10 15.80 -2.81 -9.35
C THR A 10 15.32 -1.44 -9.80
N PHE A 11 15.59 -1.07 -11.06
CA PHE A 11 15.14 0.20 -11.62
C PHE A 11 13.62 0.27 -11.72
N ALA A 12 12.97 -0.80 -12.17
CA ALA A 12 11.51 -0.90 -12.23
C ALA A 12 10.85 -0.82 -10.83
N GLU A 13 11.46 -1.41 -9.81
CA GLU A 13 10.98 -1.30 -8.42
C GLU A 13 11.05 0.14 -7.89
N ILE A 14 12.13 0.87 -8.20
CA ILE A 14 12.29 2.28 -7.82
C ILE A 14 11.28 3.17 -8.55
N GLU A 15 11.09 2.99 -9.87
CA GLU A 15 10.08 3.73 -10.62
C GLU A 15 8.67 3.48 -10.07
N ASN A 16 8.35 2.23 -9.73
CA ASN A 16 7.09 1.88 -9.11
C ASN A 16 6.89 2.59 -7.77
N LEU A 17 7.93 2.63 -6.92
CA LEU A 17 7.85 3.32 -5.63
C LEU A 17 7.67 4.84 -5.79
N LEU A 18 8.34 5.45 -6.77
CA LEU A 18 8.17 6.86 -7.10
C LEU A 18 6.75 7.17 -7.58
N ASN A 19 6.21 6.35 -8.47
CA ASN A 19 4.84 6.50 -8.97
C ASN A 19 3.81 6.37 -7.85
N ILE A 20 4.01 5.44 -6.92
CA ILE A 20 3.20 5.33 -5.69
C ILE A 20 3.28 6.63 -4.88
N GLY A 21 4.49 7.13 -4.61
CA GLY A 21 4.69 8.37 -3.85
C GLY A 21 3.99 9.57 -4.47
N ILE A 22 4.07 9.72 -5.80
CA ILE A 22 3.37 10.77 -6.55
C ILE A 22 1.86 10.61 -6.38
N ALA A 23 1.31 9.42 -6.64
CA ALA A 23 -0.13 9.16 -6.54
C ALA A 23 -0.68 9.42 -5.13
N LEU A 24 0.05 8.97 -4.10
CA LEU A 24 -0.30 9.23 -2.70
C LEU A 24 -0.24 10.73 -2.38
N SER A 25 0.78 11.47 -2.85
CA SER A 25 0.89 12.91 -2.57
C SER A 25 -0.19 13.77 -3.25
N ALA A 26 -0.72 13.30 -4.39
CA ALA A 26 -1.76 14.01 -5.14
C ALA A 26 -3.17 13.77 -4.58
N GLU A 27 -3.39 12.68 -3.82
CA GLU A 27 -4.69 12.35 -3.24
C GLU A 27 -5.01 13.24 -2.03
N LYS A 28 -6.14 13.94 -2.11
CA LYS A 28 -6.61 14.87 -1.08
C LYS A 28 -7.67 14.27 -0.17
N ASN A 29 -8.34 13.21 -0.63
CA ASN A 29 -9.31 12.46 0.17
C ASN A 29 -8.57 11.50 1.10
N LEU A 30 -8.64 11.76 2.41
CA LEU A 30 -7.95 10.96 3.41
C LEU A 30 -8.31 9.47 3.33
N ASN A 31 -9.58 9.11 3.11
CA ASN A 31 -9.97 7.70 3.07
C ASN A 31 -9.38 6.98 1.87
N ARG A 32 -9.45 7.60 0.68
CA ARG A 32 -8.81 7.07 -0.52
C ARG A 32 -7.30 6.95 -0.32
N LEU A 33 -6.67 7.95 0.28
CA LEU A 33 -5.25 7.92 0.59
C LEU A 33 -4.89 6.72 1.48
N LEU A 34 -5.63 6.51 2.57
CA LEU A 34 -5.40 5.40 3.49
C LEU A 34 -5.64 4.04 2.80
N GLU A 35 -6.65 3.93 1.92
CA GLU A 35 -6.91 2.72 1.13
C GLU A 35 -5.77 2.40 0.17
N MET A 36 -5.25 3.43 -0.51
CA MET A 36 -4.11 3.31 -1.40
C MET A 36 -2.86 2.87 -0.64
N ILE A 37 -2.60 3.44 0.55
CA ILE A 37 -1.45 3.05 1.38
C ILE A 37 -1.50 1.56 1.70
N VAL A 38 -2.65 1.03 2.16
CA VAL A 38 -2.76 -0.41 2.48
C VAL A 38 -2.59 -1.27 1.22
N THR A 39 -3.16 -0.83 0.09
CA THR A 39 -3.06 -1.55 -1.18
C THR A 39 -1.60 -1.65 -1.64
N GLU A 40 -0.87 -0.53 -1.64
CA GLU A 40 0.52 -0.49 -2.09
C GLU A 40 1.47 -1.18 -1.11
N ALA A 41 1.28 -1.02 0.21
CA ALA A 41 2.08 -1.71 1.22
C ALA A 41 1.97 -3.23 1.05
N ARG A 42 0.75 -3.74 0.81
CA ARG A 42 0.54 -5.17 0.54
C ARG A 42 1.19 -5.61 -0.77
N ARG A 43 1.10 -4.81 -1.83
CA ARG A 43 1.73 -5.12 -3.12
C ARG A 43 3.25 -5.21 -3.01
N ILE A 44 3.89 -4.26 -2.33
CA ILE A 44 5.35 -4.21 -2.15
C ILE A 44 5.85 -5.37 -1.27
N THR A 45 5.09 -5.73 -0.24
CA THR A 45 5.47 -6.82 0.70
C THR A 45 4.98 -8.20 0.26
N ASN A 46 4.27 -8.28 -0.87
CA ASN A 46 3.59 -9.49 -1.34
C ASN A 46 2.64 -10.10 -0.29
N ALA A 47 1.95 -9.26 0.49
CA ALA A 47 1.07 -9.68 1.57
C ALA A 47 -0.40 -9.84 1.11
N ASP A 48 -1.03 -10.94 1.53
CA ASP A 48 -2.46 -11.21 1.27
C ASP A 48 -3.41 -10.28 2.07
N ALA A 49 -2.96 -9.76 3.21
CA ALA A 49 -3.79 -8.92 4.07
C ALA A 49 -3.00 -7.77 4.70
N GLY A 50 -3.72 -6.72 5.09
CA GLY A 50 -3.16 -5.56 5.76
C GLY A 50 -4.23 -4.74 6.46
N THR A 51 -3.88 -4.15 7.59
CA THR A 51 -4.75 -3.28 8.37
C THR A 51 -4.01 -1.99 8.71
N LEU A 52 -4.68 -0.86 8.58
CA LEU A 52 -4.15 0.46 8.91
C LEU A 52 -4.89 1.04 10.11
N TYR A 53 -4.09 1.51 11.06
CA TYR A 53 -4.53 2.24 12.24
C TYR A 53 -3.91 3.63 12.23
N LEU A 54 -4.67 4.63 12.66
CA LEU A 54 -4.12 5.94 12.98
C LEU A 54 -3.92 6.06 14.48
N LYS A 55 -2.72 6.47 14.88
CA LYS A 55 -2.43 6.76 16.28
C LYS A 55 -2.94 8.16 16.62
N GLN A 56 -3.76 8.27 17.65
CA GLN A 56 -4.17 9.55 18.26
C GLN A 56 -3.90 9.45 19.76
N GLN A 57 -3.01 10.32 20.27
CA GLN A 57 -2.45 10.20 21.62
C GLN A 57 -1.86 8.79 21.82
N ASP A 58 -2.31 8.05 22.82
CA ASP A 58 -1.86 6.68 23.13
C ASP A 58 -2.84 5.61 22.64
N VAL A 59 -3.77 5.95 21.74
CA VAL A 59 -4.79 5.04 21.21
C VAL A 59 -4.59 4.80 19.72
N LEU A 60 -4.80 3.56 19.29
CA LEU A 60 -4.83 3.16 17.88
C LEU A 60 -6.28 3.09 17.39
N HIS A 61 -6.62 3.93 16.43
CA HIS A 61 -7.91 3.95 15.79
C HIS A 61 -7.86 3.11 14.52
N PHE A 62 -8.62 2.03 14.49
CA PHE A 62 -8.82 1.25 13.27
C PHE A 62 -9.39 2.15 12.18
N ARG A 63 -8.80 2.10 10.97
CA ARG A 63 -9.32 2.84 9.82
C ARG A 63 -9.67 1.95 8.66
N ILE A 64 -8.81 1.00 8.31
CA ILE A 64 -8.95 0.19 7.09
C ILE A 64 -8.42 -1.22 7.33
N SER A 65 -9.13 -2.23 6.81
CA SER A 65 -8.65 -3.60 6.63
C SER A 65 -8.88 -4.07 5.20
N GLN A 66 -7.89 -4.73 4.62
CA GLN A 66 -8.00 -5.34 3.30
C GLN A 66 -7.45 -6.77 3.34
N ASN A 67 -8.16 -7.69 2.70
CA ASN A 67 -7.70 -9.07 2.46
C ASN A 67 -8.12 -9.48 1.04
N GLN A 68 -7.16 -9.96 0.22
CA GLN A 68 -7.47 -10.35 -1.17
C GLN A 68 -8.20 -11.70 -1.22
N THR A 69 -7.67 -12.72 -0.57
CA THR A 69 -8.20 -14.09 -0.60
C THR A 69 -9.67 -14.16 -0.14
N LEU A 70 -10.00 -13.45 0.94
CA LEU A 70 -11.33 -13.36 1.52
C LEU A 70 -12.21 -12.29 0.86
N LYS A 71 -11.67 -11.50 -0.08
CA LYS A 71 -12.36 -10.38 -0.74
C LYS A 71 -12.92 -9.35 0.25
N ILE A 72 -12.22 -9.11 1.35
CA ILE A 72 -12.63 -8.17 2.40
C ILE A 72 -11.96 -6.83 2.12
N ARG A 73 -12.77 -5.77 2.11
CA ARG A 73 -12.34 -4.37 2.27
C ARG A 73 -13.29 -3.71 3.25
N GLN A 74 -12.77 -3.26 4.39
CA GLN A 74 -13.55 -2.74 5.50
C GLN A 74 -12.94 -1.44 6.03
N GLY A 75 -13.81 -0.47 6.37
CA GLY A 75 -13.42 0.89 6.74
C GLY A 75 -13.36 1.83 5.53
N GLY A 76 -12.97 3.10 5.74
CA GLY A 76 -12.85 4.10 4.66
C GLY A 76 -14.02 5.07 4.48
N ASP A 77 -14.88 5.26 5.49
CA ASP A 77 -16.04 6.18 5.48
C ASP A 77 -15.68 7.65 5.22
#